data_AF-A0A9Q1Q7M4-F1
#
_entry.id   AF-A0A9Q1Q7M4-F1
#
_cell.length_a   1.000
_cell.length_b   1.000
_cell.length_c   1.000
_cell.angle_alpha   90.00
_cell.angle_beta   90.00
_cell.angle_gamma   90.00
#
_symmetry.space_group_name_H-M   'P 1'
#
loop_
_entity.id
_entity.type
_entity.pdbx_description
1 polymer ?
#
loop_
_entity_poly.entity_id
_entity_poly.type
_entity_poly.pdbx_seq_one_letter_code
_entity_poly.pdbx_strand_id
1 'polypeptide(L)'
;MSDSPLKQYALPLLCDMAHASRNSREQLRAHGGLDVYLSLLDDELWSVTALDSIAVCLAHDNDSRKVEQALLKKDAVQKLVRKSPRINTTLAINGLTPLLIAKLDHQDAIARLNLLKLIKAVYEHHPRPKQLIVENDLPQKLQNLIEERRDGQRSGGSGQVLVKQMATSLLKALHINTVL
;
A
#
# COMPACT_ATOMS: atom_id res chain seq x y z
N MET A 1 -8.32 -7.12 -19.58
CA MET A 1 -7.39 -7.71 -20.56
C MET A 1 -7.79 -9.17 -20.76
N SER A 2 -8.09 -9.54 -22.00
CA SER A 2 -8.61 -10.83 -22.47
C SER A 2 -7.85 -12.06 -21.94
N ASP A 3 -8.55 -13.19 -21.80
CA ASP A 3 -8.04 -14.52 -21.40
C ASP A 3 -7.12 -15.14 -22.45
N SER A 4 -5.97 -14.50 -22.67
CA SER A 4 -4.94 -15.05 -23.55
C SER A 4 -4.26 -16.25 -22.89
N PRO A 5 -4.15 -17.40 -23.59
CA PRO A 5 -3.41 -18.56 -23.09
C PRO A 5 -1.91 -18.27 -22.95
N LEU A 6 -1.40 -17.13 -23.44
CA LEU A 6 -0.02 -16.72 -23.23
C LEU A 6 0.24 -16.25 -21.80
N LYS A 7 -0.79 -15.79 -21.07
CA LYS A 7 -0.66 -15.31 -19.68
C LYS A 7 -0.06 -16.38 -18.76
N GLN A 8 -0.46 -17.64 -18.93
CA GLN A 8 -0.02 -18.75 -18.06
C GLN A 8 1.48 -19.04 -18.14
N TYR A 9 2.15 -18.62 -19.22
CA TYR A 9 3.59 -18.80 -19.39
C TYR A 9 4.36 -17.50 -19.12
N ALA A 10 3.83 -16.35 -19.54
CA ALA A 10 4.51 -15.07 -19.42
C ALA A 10 4.46 -14.50 -17.99
N LEU A 11 3.34 -14.66 -17.28
CA LEU A 11 3.15 -14.06 -15.96
C LEU A 11 4.04 -14.68 -14.87
N PRO A 12 4.26 -16.01 -14.80
CA PRO A 12 5.24 -16.59 -13.88
C PRO A 12 6.63 -15.99 -14.06
N LEU A 13 7.12 -15.94 -15.31
CA LEU A 13 8.43 -15.38 -15.63
C LEU A 13 8.53 -13.91 -15.22
N LEU A 14 7.50 -13.12 -15.52
CA LEU A 14 7.45 -11.72 -15.14
C LEU A 14 7.46 -11.54 -13.61
N CYS A 15 6.76 -12.40 -12.87
CA CYS A 15 6.76 -12.35 -11.41
C CYS A 15 8.13 -12.78 -10.86
N ASP A 16 8.73 -13.86 -11.37
CA ASP A 16 10.07 -14.33 -10.97
C ASP A 16 11.15 -13.26 -11.17
N MET A 17 11.03 -12.43 -12.22
CA MET A 17 11.94 -11.30 -12.44
C MET A 17 11.92 -10.26 -11.31
N ALA A 18 10.78 -10.07 -10.62
CA ALA A 18 10.72 -9.18 -9.45
C ALA A 18 11.60 -9.71 -8.31
N HIS A 19 11.68 -11.04 -8.17
CA HIS A 19 12.45 -11.73 -7.15
C HIS A 19 13.91 -11.99 -7.55
N ALA A 20 14.23 -12.04 -8.84
CA ALA A 20 15.52 -12.50 -9.34
C ALA A 20 16.72 -11.60 -8.95
N SER A 21 16.70 -10.31 -9.32
CA SER A 21 17.84 -9.42 -9.08
C SER A 21 17.46 -7.94 -9.11
N ARG A 22 18.37 -7.09 -8.60
CA ARG A 22 18.20 -5.62 -8.66
C ARG A 22 18.04 -5.13 -10.09
N ASN A 23 18.89 -5.60 -11.02
CA ASN A 23 18.81 -5.22 -12.42
C ASN A 23 17.46 -5.62 -13.04
N SER A 24 16.97 -6.84 -12.73
CA SER A 24 15.66 -7.31 -13.21
C SER A 24 14.52 -6.40 -12.75
N ARG A 25 14.53 -5.96 -11.48
CA ARG A 25 13.56 -4.98 -10.96
C ARG A 25 13.67 -3.62 -11.64
N GLU A 26 14.88 -3.16 -11.95
CA GLU A 26 15.09 -1.90 -12.66
C GLU A 26 14.54 -1.97 -14.10
N GLN A 27 14.76 -3.09 -14.79
CA GLN A 27 14.19 -3.34 -16.12
C GLN A 27 12.66 -3.41 -16.09
N LEU A 28 12.07 -4.12 -15.12
CA LEU A 28 10.61 -4.15 -14.93
C LEU A 28 10.03 -2.74 -14.77
N ARG A 29 10.69 -1.87 -14.01
CA ARG A 29 10.26 -0.47 -13.83
C ARG A 29 10.42 0.36 -15.10
N ALA A 30 11.52 0.17 -15.83
CA ALA A 30 11.79 0.91 -17.06
C ALA A 30 10.82 0.56 -18.19
N HIS A 31 10.30 -0.66 -18.21
CA HIS A 31 9.48 -1.20 -19.29
C HIS A 31 8.00 -1.43 -18.92
N GLY A 32 7.48 -0.73 -17.90
CA GLY A 32 6.05 -0.77 -17.58
C GLY A 32 5.57 -2.08 -16.92
N GLY A 33 6.48 -2.91 -16.40
CA GLY A 33 6.13 -4.13 -15.68
C GLY A 33 5.25 -3.88 -14.45
N LEU A 34 5.40 -2.70 -13.83
CA LEU A 34 4.53 -2.30 -12.73
C LEU A 34 3.07 -2.04 -13.17
N ASP A 35 2.87 -1.46 -14.35
CA ASP A 35 1.52 -1.26 -14.89
C ASP A 35 0.85 -2.61 -15.22
N VAL A 36 1.65 -3.59 -15.66
CA VAL A 36 1.18 -4.98 -15.83
C VAL A 36 0.74 -5.55 -14.48
N TYR A 37 1.55 -5.46 -13.42
CA TYR A 37 1.12 -5.96 -12.11
C TYR A 37 -0.13 -5.26 -11.59
N LEU A 38 -0.24 -3.94 -11.74
CA LEU A 38 -1.42 -3.16 -11.35
C LEU A 38 -2.67 -3.56 -12.16
N SER A 39 -2.50 -3.93 -13.43
CA SER A 39 -3.61 -4.44 -14.26
C SER A 39 -4.10 -5.83 -13.84
N LEU A 40 -3.20 -6.64 -13.27
CA LEU A 40 -3.49 -8.00 -12.80
C LEU A 40 -4.16 -8.03 -11.43
N LEU A 41 -4.20 -6.92 -10.70
CA LEU A 41 -4.93 -6.83 -9.42
C LEU A 41 -6.44 -7.06 -9.58
N ASP A 42 -6.98 -6.88 -10.79
CA ASP A 42 -8.39 -7.16 -11.08
C ASP A 42 -8.66 -8.63 -11.49
N ASP A 43 -7.59 -9.43 -11.69
CA ASP A 43 -7.62 -10.82 -12.18
C ASP A 43 -7.74 -11.83 -11.02
N GLU A 44 -8.72 -12.73 -11.09
CA GLU A 44 -9.03 -13.67 -9.99
C GLU A 44 -7.90 -14.69 -9.72
N LEU A 45 -7.11 -15.03 -10.74
CA LEU A 45 -6.05 -16.03 -10.63
C LEU A 45 -4.71 -15.38 -10.30
N TRP A 46 -4.42 -14.22 -10.90
CA TRP A 46 -3.10 -13.60 -10.85
C TRP A 46 -2.94 -12.48 -9.82
N SER A 47 -4.04 -12.00 -9.22
CA SER A 47 -3.99 -10.87 -8.27
C SER A 47 -3.04 -11.10 -7.10
N VAL A 48 -2.98 -12.32 -6.54
CA VAL A 48 -2.09 -12.63 -5.41
C VAL A 48 -0.62 -12.60 -5.83
N THR A 49 -0.25 -13.24 -6.94
CA THR A 49 1.13 -13.28 -7.43
C THR A 49 1.63 -11.91 -7.89
N ALA A 50 0.76 -11.13 -8.55
CA ALA A 50 1.07 -9.77 -8.95
C ALA A 50 1.32 -8.87 -7.73
N LEU A 51 0.56 -9.06 -6.65
CA LEU A 51 0.73 -8.34 -5.40
C LEU A 51 2.05 -8.66 -4.71
N ASP A 52 2.44 -9.94 -4.64
CA ASP A 52 3.73 -10.35 -4.08
C ASP A 52 4.89 -9.72 -4.85
N SER A 53 4.78 -9.68 -6.19
CA SER A 53 5.75 -9.02 -7.06
C SER A 53 5.83 -7.52 -6.79
N ILE A 54 4.68 -6.83 -6.63
CA ILE A 54 4.61 -5.41 -6.25
C ILE A 54 5.27 -5.18 -4.88
N ALA A 55 5.00 -6.04 -3.89
CA ALA A 55 5.55 -5.92 -2.55
C ALA A 55 7.08 -6.01 -2.57
N VAL A 56 7.64 -6.97 -3.31
CA VAL A 56 9.10 -7.09 -3.48
C VAL A 56 9.68 -5.90 -4.25
N CYS A 57 9.00 -5.42 -5.28
CA CYS A 57 9.40 -4.21 -6.00
C CYS A 57 9.40 -2.96 -5.10
N LEU A 58 8.47 -2.87 -4.13
CA LEU A 58 8.39 -1.77 -3.16
C LEU A 58 9.47 -1.90 -2.07
N ALA A 59 9.71 -3.10 -1.55
CA ALA A 59 10.75 -3.35 -0.55
C ALA A 59 12.15 -2.98 -1.07
N HIS A 60 12.35 -3.08 -2.37
CA HIS A 60 13.58 -2.69 -3.07
C HIS A 60 13.41 -1.43 -3.90
N ASP A 61 12.42 -0.59 -3.59
CA ASP A 61 12.26 0.69 -4.27
C ASP A 61 13.50 1.55 -3.99
N ASN A 62 14.00 2.17 -5.04
CA ASN A 62 15.22 2.97 -4.97
C ASN A 62 14.88 4.41 -4.56
N ASP A 63 15.89 5.29 -4.49
CA ASP A 63 15.70 6.68 -4.05
C ASP A 63 14.69 7.46 -4.92
N SER A 64 14.45 7.02 -6.16
CA SER A 64 13.47 7.63 -7.06
C SER A 64 12.02 7.25 -6.76
N ARG A 65 11.78 6.30 -5.84
CA ARG A 65 10.47 5.91 -5.32
C ARG A 65 9.41 5.68 -6.41
N LYS A 66 9.81 5.06 -7.52
CA LYS A 66 8.95 4.92 -8.72
C LYS A 66 7.79 3.97 -8.46
N VAL A 67 8.02 2.92 -7.69
CA VAL A 67 6.99 1.94 -7.34
C VAL A 67 5.98 2.57 -6.40
N GLU A 68 6.48 3.30 -5.40
CA GLU A 68 5.66 4.10 -4.48
C GLU A 68 4.79 5.11 -5.23
N GLN A 69 5.34 5.93 -6.13
CA GLN A 69 4.57 6.93 -6.88
C GLN A 69 3.48 6.31 -7.75
N ALA A 70 3.74 5.16 -8.38
CA ALA A 70 2.74 4.46 -9.18
C ALA A 70 1.61 3.88 -8.31
N LEU A 71 1.94 3.35 -7.12
CA LEU A 71 0.96 2.85 -6.17
C LEU A 71 0.11 3.98 -5.57
N LEU A 72 0.67 5.18 -5.39
CA LEU A 72 -0.04 6.34 -4.86
C LEU A 72 -1.04 6.95 -5.86
N LYS A 73 -1.02 6.53 -7.13
CA LYS A 73 -2.04 6.93 -8.10
C LYS A 73 -3.42 6.46 -7.62
N LYS A 74 -4.40 7.35 -7.69
CA LYS A 74 -5.78 7.16 -7.17
C LYS A 74 -6.39 5.82 -7.60
N ASP A 75 -6.17 5.40 -8.83
CA ASP A 75 -6.73 4.16 -9.38
C ASP A 75 -6.04 2.90 -8.82
N ALA A 76 -4.73 2.93 -8.61
CA ALA A 76 -3.98 1.80 -8.05
C ALA A 76 -4.41 1.51 -6.61
N VAL A 77 -4.51 2.55 -5.77
CA VAL A 77 -5.00 2.42 -4.39
C VAL A 77 -6.44 1.93 -4.37
N GLN A 78 -7.31 2.48 -5.22
CA GLN A 78 -8.71 2.03 -5.27
C GLN A 78 -8.85 0.57 -5.68
N LYS A 79 -8.02 0.09 -6.61
CA LYS A 79 -7.99 -1.32 -7.01
C LYS A 79 -7.54 -2.22 -5.87
N LEU A 80 -6.45 -1.85 -5.19
CA LEU A 80 -5.95 -2.57 -4.01
C LEU A 80 -7.01 -2.67 -2.90
N VAL A 81 -7.69 -1.56 -2.61
CA VAL A 81 -8.70 -1.49 -1.54
C VAL A 81 -10.01 -2.18 -1.93
N ARG A 82 -10.47 -2.09 -3.19
CA ARG A 82 -11.76 -2.66 -3.62
C ARG A 82 -11.75 -4.18 -3.80
N LYS A 83 -10.62 -4.79 -4.18
CA LYS A 83 -10.65 -6.12 -4.79
C LYS A 83 -10.43 -7.30 -3.86
N SER A 84 -9.82 -7.19 -2.68
CA SER A 84 -9.76 -8.39 -1.82
C SER A 84 -9.41 -8.18 -0.34
N PRO A 85 -10.24 -8.73 0.58
CA PRO A 85 -9.82 -9.05 1.94
C PRO A 85 -8.56 -9.93 2.00
N ARG A 86 -8.34 -10.80 1.00
CA ARG A 86 -7.17 -11.71 0.94
C ARG A 86 -5.88 -10.97 0.57
N ILE A 87 -5.97 -9.97 -0.30
CA ILE A 87 -4.85 -9.07 -0.68
C ILE A 87 -4.39 -8.28 0.54
N ASN A 88 -5.33 -7.80 1.36
CA ASN A 88 -5.02 -7.14 2.63
C ASN A 88 -4.29 -8.07 3.60
N THR A 89 -4.71 -9.34 3.70
CA THR A 89 -4.01 -10.36 4.50
C THR A 89 -2.58 -10.63 4.00
N THR A 90 -2.38 -10.79 2.69
CA THR A 90 -1.05 -11.04 2.11
C THR A 90 -0.12 -9.83 2.24
N LEU A 91 -0.62 -8.61 1.99
CA LEU A 91 0.13 -7.36 2.19
C LEU A 91 0.56 -7.17 3.65
N ALA A 92 -0.31 -7.55 4.58
CA ALA A 92 -0.05 -7.45 6.00
C ALA A 92 1.04 -8.43 6.49
N ILE A 93 1.06 -9.63 5.93
CA ILE A 93 2.00 -10.71 6.29
C ILE A 93 3.37 -10.49 5.63
N ASN A 94 3.43 -9.93 4.42
CA ASN A 94 4.67 -9.77 3.64
C ASN A 94 5.46 -8.48 3.94
N GLY A 95 5.31 -7.90 5.14
CA GLY A 95 6.16 -6.78 5.58
C GLY A 95 5.90 -5.45 4.86
N LEU A 96 4.73 -5.28 4.23
CA LEU A 96 4.34 -4.00 3.61
C LEU A 96 3.84 -3.00 4.67
N THR A 97 3.28 -3.49 5.78
CA THR A 97 2.73 -2.66 6.87
C THR A 97 3.75 -1.65 7.44
N PRO A 98 4.99 -2.05 7.77
CA PRO A 98 6.03 -1.10 8.21
C PRO A 98 6.36 -0.04 7.17
N LEU A 99 6.37 -0.40 5.88
CA LEU A 99 6.65 0.53 4.77
C LEU A 99 5.52 1.55 4.60
N LEU A 100 4.26 1.12 4.63
CA LEU A 100 3.10 2.02 4.55
C LEU A 100 3.10 3.00 5.72
N ILE A 101 3.42 2.51 6.91
CA ILE A 101 3.43 3.29 8.14
C ILE A 101 4.62 4.27 8.18
N ALA A 102 5.80 3.88 7.67
CA ALA A 102 6.95 4.77 7.53
C ALA A 102 6.71 5.91 6.53
N LYS A 103 5.72 5.77 5.63
CA LYS A 103 5.39 6.78 4.61
C LYS A 103 4.22 7.68 4.99
N LEU A 104 3.71 7.54 6.22
CA LEU A 104 2.75 8.49 6.78
C LEU A 104 3.33 9.91 6.93
N ASP A 105 4.66 10.10 6.82
CA ASP A 105 5.32 11.42 6.88
C ASP A 105 5.37 12.15 5.52
N HIS A 106 4.63 11.67 4.50
CA HIS A 106 4.64 12.25 3.16
C HIS A 106 4.11 13.70 3.14
N GLN A 107 4.70 14.57 2.30
CA GLN A 107 4.28 15.98 2.22
C GLN A 107 2.90 16.17 1.57
N ASP A 108 2.54 15.32 0.60
CA ASP A 108 1.22 15.33 -0.05
C ASP A 108 0.13 14.74 0.85
N ALA A 109 -0.91 15.53 1.13
CA ALA A 109 -2.04 15.13 1.96
C ALA A 109 -2.96 14.08 1.31
N ILE A 110 -3.11 14.08 -0.02
CA ILE A 110 -3.89 13.07 -0.74
C ILE A 110 -3.19 11.71 -0.67
N ALA A 111 -1.86 11.71 -0.83
CA ALA A 111 -1.06 10.50 -0.64
C ALA A 111 -1.22 9.93 0.78
N ARG A 112 -1.08 10.77 1.82
CA ARG A 112 -1.32 10.38 3.21
C ARG A 112 -2.72 9.83 3.44
N LEU A 113 -3.75 10.46 2.85
CA LEU A 113 -5.14 9.99 2.98
C LEU A 113 -5.35 8.61 2.34
N ASN A 114 -4.75 8.39 1.18
CA ASN A 114 -4.80 7.10 0.50
C ASN A 114 -4.05 6.02 1.28
N LEU A 115 -2.89 6.34 1.83
CA LEU A 115 -2.12 5.44 2.71
C LEU A 115 -2.93 5.08 3.95
N LEU A 116 -3.60 6.04 4.61
CA LEU A 116 -4.46 5.78 5.76
C LEU A 116 -5.63 4.85 5.42
N LYS A 117 -6.25 4.99 4.24
CA LYS A 117 -7.30 4.09 3.78
C LYS A 117 -6.78 2.67 3.56
N LEU A 118 -5.58 2.52 3.00
CA LEU A 118 -4.96 1.22 2.81
C LEU A 118 -4.58 0.58 4.14
N ILE A 119 -3.95 1.33 5.05
CA ILE A 119 -3.64 0.85 6.40
C ILE A 119 -4.92 0.38 7.09
N LYS A 120 -5.99 1.18 7.06
CA LYS A 120 -7.28 0.77 7.62
C LYS A 120 -7.74 -0.59 7.06
N ALA A 121 -7.73 -0.77 5.74
CA ALA A 121 -8.16 -2.00 5.09
C ALA A 121 -7.25 -3.20 5.44
N VAL A 122 -5.93 -3.00 5.50
CA VAL A 122 -4.94 -4.01 5.90
C VAL A 122 -5.23 -4.52 7.31
N TYR A 123 -5.47 -3.62 8.26
CA TYR A 123 -5.75 -3.98 9.65
C TYR A 123 -7.14 -4.58 9.87
N GLU A 124 -8.18 -4.13 9.15
CA GLU A 124 -9.54 -4.68 9.25
C GLU A 124 -9.62 -6.15 8.82
N HIS A 125 -8.74 -6.58 7.92
CA HIS A 125 -8.75 -7.93 7.34
C HIS A 125 -7.56 -8.80 7.77
N HIS A 126 -6.76 -8.35 8.74
CA HIS A 126 -5.61 -9.12 9.19
C HIS A 126 -6.03 -10.25 10.16
N PRO A 127 -5.46 -11.48 10.06
CA PRO A 127 -5.69 -12.55 11.04
C PRO A 127 -5.18 -12.22 12.45
N ARG A 128 -4.21 -11.32 12.60
CA ARG A 128 -3.64 -10.91 13.89
C ARG A 128 -3.49 -9.38 13.98
N PRO A 129 -4.58 -8.61 13.98
CA PRO A 129 -4.51 -7.16 13.88
C PRO A 129 -3.80 -6.56 15.10
N LYS A 130 -4.05 -7.09 16.31
CA LYS A 130 -3.41 -6.64 17.56
C LYS A 130 -1.88 -6.71 17.50
N GLN A 131 -1.32 -7.80 16.97
CA GLN A 131 0.14 -7.98 16.85
C GLN A 131 0.75 -6.90 15.94
N LEU A 132 0.16 -6.66 14.76
CA LEU A 132 0.65 -5.63 13.85
C LEU A 132 0.50 -4.20 14.42
N ILE A 133 -0.50 -3.94 15.26
CA ILE A 133 -0.70 -2.60 15.84
C ILE A 133 0.47 -2.31 16.78
N VAL A 134 0.82 -3.29 17.62
CA VAL A 134 1.91 -3.21 18.60
C VAL A 134 3.26 -3.15 17.89
N GLU A 135 3.51 -4.04 16.93
CA GLU A 135 4.81 -4.10 16.22
C GLU A 135 5.16 -2.84 15.43
N ASN A 136 4.17 -2.01 15.09
CA ASN A 136 4.37 -0.84 14.23
C ASN A 136 4.10 0.51 14.92
N ASP A 137 3.82 0.52 16.23
CA ASP A 137 3.47 1.73 17.01
C ASP A 137 2.41 2.61 16.33
N LEU A 138 1.45 1.96 15.64
CA LEU A 138 0.47 2.67 14.82
C LEU A 138 -0.34 3.71 15.60
N PRO A 139 -0.80 3.47 16.85
CA PRO A 139 -1.53 4.48 17.61
C PRO A 139 -0.73 5.76 17.82
N GLN A 140 0.56 5.64 18.14
CA GLN A 140 1.43 6.80 18.34
C GLN A 140 1.63 7.58 17.04
N LYS A 141 1.82 6.88 15.92
CA LYS A 141 1.96 7.54 14.61
C LYS A 141 0.68 8.25 14.17
N LEU A 142 -0.50 7.68 14.43
CA LEU A 142 -1.78 8.33 14.17
C LEU A 142 -1.97 9.56 15.06
N GLN A 143 -1.57 9.51 16.33
CA GLN A 143 -1.59 10.68 17.22
C GLN A 143 -0.68 11.80 16.69
N ASN A 144 0.55 11.46 16.31
CA ASN A 144 1.49 12.43 15.71
C ASN A 144 0.90 13.11 14.48
N LEU A 145 0.17 12.37 13.61
CA LEU A 145 -0.52 12.93 12.44
C LEU A 145 -1.67 13.89 12.78
N ILE A 146 -2.41 13.59 13.84
CA ILE A 146 -3.53 14.42 14.31
C ILE A 146 -2.99 15.73 14.89
N GLU A 147 -1.93 15.62 15.69
CA GLU A 147 -1.27 16.74 16.37
C GLU A 147 -0.38 17.57 15.45
N GLU A 148 0.03 17.01 14.30
CA GLU A 148 0.89 17.67 13.30
C GLU A 148 0.34 19.07 12.95
N ARG A 149 1.02 20.10 13.44
CA ARG A 149 0.80 21.49 13.05
C ARG A 149 1.74 21.79 11.89
N ARG A 150 1.24 21.69 10.66
CA ARG A 150 1.96 22.25 9.51
C ARG A 150 1.71 23.74 9.47
N ASP A 151 2.43 24.44 10.35
CA ASP A 151 2.51 25.90 10.37
C ASP A 151 3.24 26.36 9.11
N GLY A 152 2.52 26.73 8.04
CA GLY A 152 3.18 27.37 6.90
C GLY A 152 2.48 27.48 5.56
N GLN A 153 1.46 26.67 5.23
CA GLN A 153 0.84 26.78 3.89
C GLN A 153 -0.67 26.98 3.93
N ARG A 154 -1.04 28.26 3.75
CA ARG A 154 -2.40 28.80 3.54
C ARG A 154 -3.15 28.24 2.31
N SER A 155 -2.76 27.09 1.74
CA SER A 155 -3.41 26.50 0.57
C SER A 155 -3.70 24.99 0.65
N GLY A 156 -3.43 24.31 1.78
CA GLY A 156 -3.61 22.85 1.94
C GLY A 156 -4.86 22.38 2.71
N GLY A 157 -5.84 23.28 2.96
CA GLY A 157 -6.85 23.12 4.01
C GLY A 157 -7.73 21.87 3.95
N SER A 158 -8.25 21.49 2.78
CA SER A 158 -9.20 20.35 2.70
C SER A 158 -8.52 18.99 2.81
N GLY A 159 -7.34 18.83 2.20
CA GLY A 159 -6.61 17.55 2.21
C GLY A 159 -6.10 17.19 3.61
N GLN A 160 -5.48 18.16 4.30
CA GLN A 160 -4.96 17.93 5.65
C GLN A 160 -6.08 17.66 6.65
N VAL A 161 -7.24 18.32 6.52
CA VAL A 161 -8.41 18.06 7.37
C VAL A 161 -8.91 16.63 7.18
N LEU A 162 -8.99 16.15 5.93
CA LEU A 162 -9.40 14.77 5.64
C LEU A 162 -8.40 13.74 6.19
N VAL A 163 -7.09 14.02 6.10
CA VAL A 163 -6.04 13.18 6.70
C VAL A 163 -6.25 13.08 8.22
N LYS A 164 -6.45 14.21 8.91
CA LYS A 164 -6.70 14.24 10.35
C LYS A 164 -7.98 13.50 10.73
N GLN A 165 -9.08 13.75 10.02
CA GLN A 165 -10.34 13.05 10.24
C GLN A 165 -10.21 11.54 10.07
N MET A 166 -9.52 11.09 9.02
CA MET A 166 -9.27 9.67 8.79
C MET A 166 -8.38 9.07 9.87
N ALA A 167 -7.29 9.75 10.26
CA ALA A 167 -6.41 9.30 11.34
C ALA A 167 -7.14 9.19 12.68
N THR A 168 -8.00 10.16 13.02
CA THR A 168 -8.86 10.09 14.22
C THR A 168 -9.85 8.94 14.15
N SER A 169 -10.51 8.74 13.00
CA SER A 169 -11.45 7.62 12.82
C SER A 169 -10.75 6.28 12.97
N LEU A 170 -9.55 6.13 12.40
CA LEU A 170 -8.77 4.91 12.49
C LEU A 170 -8.29 4.67 13.92
N LEU A 171 -7.76 5.68 14.60
CA LEU A 171 -7.32 5.58 15.98
C LEU A 171 -8.45 5.11 16.92
N LYS A 172 -9.67 5.64 16.74
CA LYS A 172 -10.86 5.19 17.47
C LYS A 172 -11.21 3.73 17.17
N ALA A 173 -11.20 3.34 15.89
CA ALA A 173 -11.48 1.96 15.49
C ALA A 173 -10.47 0.96 16.07
N LEU A 174 -9.18 1.33 16.10
CA LEU A 174 -8.12 0.53 16.70
C LEU A 174 -8.32 0.39 18.22
N HIS A 175 -8.66 1.48 18.92
CA HIS A 175 -8.91 1.46 20.36
C HIS A 175 -10.07 0.51 20.74
N ILE A 176 -11.15 0.53 19.95
CA ILE A 176 -12.32 -0.34 20.15
C ILE A 176 -11.93 -1.82 19.99
N ASN A 177 -11.06 -2.14 19.02
CA ASN A 177 -10.62 -3.51 18.75
C ASN A 177 -9.51 -4.01 19.70
N THR A 178 -8.84 -3.13 20.45
CA THR A 178 -7.82 -3.50 21.44
C THR A 178 -8.35 -3.72 22.86
N VAL A 179 -9.53 -3.15 23.21
CA VAL A 179 -10.12 -3.22 24.56
C VAL A 179 -11.12 -4.38 24.74
N LEU A 180 -11.48 -5.08 23.65
CA LEU A 180 -12.22 -6.35 23.64
C LEU A 180 -11.27 -7.52 23.42
#